data_AF-L5LDS1-F1
#
_entry.id   AF-L5LDS1-F1
#
_cell.length_a   1.000
_cell.length_b   1.000
_cell.length_c   1.000
_cell.angle_alpha   90.00
_cell.angle_beta   90.00
_cell.angle_gamma   90.00
#
_symmetry.space_group_name_H-M   'P 1'
#
loop_
_entity.id
_entity.type
_entity.pdbx_description
1 polymer ?
#
loop_
_entity_poly.entity_id
_entity_poly.type
_entity_poly.pdbx_seq_one_letter_code
_entity_poly.pdbx_strand_id
1 'polypeptide(L)'
;MGSKGGFTLLGLLIILSVLYDSGHSLECYTCLNPGGACTLTTNCTVNFDACLYVKAETRTYYQCWKFENCNYEYLSKNLGENTLQYECCQKDLCNRSGGTSITGTMALLVAPLLTAFWRLLI
;
A
#
# COMPACT_ATOMS: atom_id res chain seq x y z
N MET A 1 -1.68 9.79 48.43
CA MET A 1 -1.89 10.70 47.29
C MET A 1 -1.59 9.93 46.01
N GLY A 2 -2.63 9.45 45.33
CA GLY A 2 -2.49 8.60 44.14
C GLY A 2 -2.04 9.41 42.93
N SER A 3 -0.97 8.95 42.27
CA SER A 3 -0.41 9.55 41.05
C SER A 3 -1.39 9.42 39.89
N LYS A 4 -2.35 10.35 39.80
CA LYS A 4 -3.30 10.46 38.67
C LYS A 4 -2.63 10.97 37.39
N GLY A 5 -1.47 11.61 37.50
CA GLY A 5 -0.74 12.20 36.35
C GLY A 5 0.03 11.19 35.50
N GLY A 6 0.43 10.04 36.07
CA GLY A 6 1.19 9.03 35.33
C GLY A 6 0.36 8.33 34.25
N PHE A 7 -0.88 7.93 34.59
CA PHE A 7 -1.76 7.22 33.67
C PHE A 7 -2.23 8.07 32.48
N THR A 8 -2.48 9.37 32.70
CA THR A 8 -2.85 10.31 31.63
C THR A 8 -1.72 10.53 30.63
N LEU A 9 -0.49 10.61 31.13
CA LEU A 9 0.69 10.86 30.31
C LEU A 9 1.07 9.61 29.49
N LEU A 10 0.94 8.43 30.11
CA LEU A 10 1.16 7.15 29.46
C LEU A 10 0.12 6.87 28.36
N GLY A 11 -1.16 7.20 28.61
CA GLY A 11 -2.21 7.12 27.60
C GLY A 11 -1.97 8.05 26.40
N LEU A 12 -1.56 9.30 26.65
CA LEU A 12 -1.22 10.26 25.59
C LEU A 12 -0.05 9.78 24.71
N LEU A 13 0.99 9.21 25.34
CA LEU A 13 2.16 8.68 24.62
C LEU A 13 1.81 7.49 23.73
N ILE A 14 0.90 6.62 24.18
CA ILE A 14 0.39 5.49 23.37
C ILE A 14 -0.40 6.01 22.16
N ILE A 15 -1.25 7.01 22.33
CA ILE A 15 -2.01 7.61 21.22
C ILE A 15 -1.06 8.23 20.19
N LEU A 16 -0.06 8.99 20.64
CA LEU A 16 0.94 9.63 19.76
C LEU A 16 1.79 8.61 18.99
N SER A 17 2.13 7.48 19.61
CA SER A 17 2.90 6.42 18.94
C SER A 17 2.06 5.61 17.94
N VAL A 18 0.75 5.46 18.16
CA VAL A 18 -0.18 4.86 17.17
C VAL A 18 -0.42 5.79 15.97
N LEU A 19 -0.39 7.12 16.18
CA LEU A 19 -0.49 8.10 15.09
C LEU A 19 0.85 8.35 14.38
N TYR A 20 1.96 7.81 14.90
CA TYR A 20 3.26 7.93 14.25
C TYR A 20 3.31 6.95 13.08
N ASP A 21 2.78 7.39 11.93
CA ASP A 21 3.02 6.71 10.67
C ASP A 21 4.51 6.91 10.34
N SER A 22 5.31 5.90 10.67
CA SER A 22 6.68 5.80 10.21
C SER A 22 6.63 5.86 8.68
N GLY A 23 6.95 7.02 8.11
CA GLY A 23 6.93 7.27 6.66
C GLY A 23 7.94 6.40 5.95
N HIS A 24 7.60 5.13 5.80
CA HIS A 24 8.30 4.17 4.98
C HIS A 24 7.89 4.48 3.55
N SER A 25 8.88 4.90 2.76
CA SER A 25 8.72 5.04 1.33
C SER A 25 8.38 3.68 0.74
N LEU A 26 7.25 3.55 0.07
CA LEU A 26 6.85 2.33 -0.62
C LEU A 26 7.92 1.97 -1.66
N GLU A 27 8.32 0.70 -1.70
CA GLU A 27 9.32 0.22 -2.66
C GLU A 27 8.64 -0.62 -3.75
N CYS A 28 8.87 -0.34 -5.04
CA CYS A 28 8.19 -1.03 -6.14
C CYS A 28 9.16 -1.46 -7.24
N TYR A 29 8.76 -2.45 -8.04
CA TYR A 29 9.46 -2.75 -9.29
C TYR A 29 9.18 -1.67 -10.33
N THR A 30 10.22 -1.23 -11.05
CA THR A 30 10.13 -0.21 -12.10
C THR A 30 10.83 -0.66 -13.38
N CYS A 31 10.07 -1.04 -14.41
CA CYS A 31 10.59 -1.52 -15.69
C CYS A 31 9.60 -1.21 -16.82
N LEU A 32 10.12 -0.98 -18.03
CA LEU A 32 9.35 -0.96 -19.27
C LEU A 32 9.78 -2.14 -20.15
N ASN A 33 8.82 -2.97 -20.53
CA ASN A 33 9.02 -4.16 -21.39
C ASN A 33 10.18 -5.05 -20.95
N PRO A 34 10.23 -5.50 -19.68
CA PRO A 34 11.21 -6.49 -19.31
C PRO A 34 10.91 -7.75 -20.13
N GLY A 35 11.85 -8.21 -20.96
CA GLY A 35 11.75 -9.47 -21.71
C GLY A 35 11.77 -10.72 -20.83
N GLY A 36 11.42 -10.58 -19.54
CA GLY A 36 11.53 -11.54 -18.45
C GLY A 36 10.99 -10.93 -17.16
N ALA A 37 11.48 -11.40 -16.00
CA ALA A 37 11.11 -10.82 -14.71
C ALA A 37 11.75 -9.44 -14.52
N CYS A 38 10.97 -8.44 -14.08
CA CYS A 38 11.52 -7.15 -13.65
C CYS A 38 12.24 -7.33 -12.30
N THR A 39 13.50 -6.89 -12.23
CA THR A 39 14.32 -6.93 -11.00
C THR A 39 14.74 -5.54 -10.53
N LEU A 40 14.46 -4.50 -11.32
CA LEU A 40 14.79 -3.13 -10.95
C LEU A 40 13.80 -2.63 -9.91
N THR A 41 14.32 -2.33 -8.74
CA THR A 41 13.58 -1.84 -7.60
C THR A 41 13.77 -0.34 -7.42
N THR A 42 12.74 0.38 -6.99
CA THR A 42 12.78 1.83 -6.77
C THR A 42 11.91 2.22 -5.58
N ASN A 43 12.47 3.07 -4.72
CA ASN A 43 11.72 3.75 -3.66
C ASN A 43 10.83 4.84 -4.25
N CYS A 44 9.53 4.75 -4.04
CA CYS A 44 8.54 5.68 -4.55
C CYS A 44 8.64 7.04 -3.85
N THR A 45 8.39 8.12 -4.59
CA THR A 45 8.30 9.45 -3.95
C THR A 45 7.06 9.53 -3.08
N VAL A 46 7.04 10.48 -2.14
CA VAL A 46 5.92 10.71 -1.19
C VAL A 46 4.54 10.89 -1.85
N ASN A 47 4.51 11.18 -3.15
CA ASN A 47 3.27 11.38 -3.90
C ASN A 47 2.73 10.08 -4.52
N PHE A 48 3.46 8.97 -4.45
CA PHE A 48 3.11 7.68 -5.03
C PHE A 48 2.95 6.65 -3.91
N ASP A 49 1.71 6.28 -3.67
CA ASP A 49 1.27 5.39 -2.59
C ASP A 49 0.90 3.98 -3.10
N ALA A 50 1.21 3.65 -4.35
CA ALA A 50 0.94 2.35 -4.94
C ALA A 50 2.07 1.86 -5.86
N CYS A 51 2.21 0.54 -5.98
CA CYS A 51 2.92 -0.11 -7.07
C CYS A 51 1.92 -0.50 -8.16
N LEU A 52 2.27 -0.23 -9.41
CA LEU A 52 1.47 -0.56 -10.58
C LEU A 52 2.16 -1.63 -11.42
N TYR A 53 1.38 -2.61 -11.86
CA TYR A 53 1.70 -3.53 -12.94
C TYR A 53 0.65 -3.38 -14.03
N VAL A 54 1.07 -3.18 -15.28
CA VAL A 54 0.18 -3.15 -16.45
C VAL A 54 0.69 -4.10 -17.51
N LYS A 55 -0.21 -4.93 -18.02
CA LYS A 55 0.01 -5.76 -19.21
C LYS A 55 -0.90 -5.26 -20.34
N ALA A 56 -0.32 -4.58 -21.31
CA ALA A 56 -0.96 -4.23 -22.58
C ALA A 56 -0.56 -5.24 -23.67
N GLU A 57 -1.13 -5.09 -24.88
CA GLU A 57 -0.84 -5.97 -26.02
C GLU A 57 0.64 -5.96 -26.39
N THR A 58 1.23 -4.76 -26.48
CA THR A 58 2.61 -4.60 -26.95
C THR A 58 3.58 -4.30 -25.82
N ARG A 59 3.08 -3.78 -24.70
CA ARG A 59 3.93 -3.27 -23.62
C ARG A 59 3.56 -3.80 -22.25
N THR A 60 4.56 -3.87 -21.38
CA THR A 60 4.39 -4.26 -19.97
C THR A 60 5.08 -3.21 -19.10
N TYR A 61 4.34 -2.67 -18.14
CA TYR A 61 4.78 -1.58 -17.28
C TYR A 61 4.82 -2.03 -15.83
N TYR A 62 5.91 -1.68 -15.15
CA TYR A 62 6.06 -1.77 -13.71
C TYR A 62 6.50 -0.38 -13.26
N GLN A 63 5.82 0.23 -12.29
CA GLN A 63 6.19 1.57 -11.80
C GLN A 63 5.53 1.91 -10.47
N CYS A 64 6.10 2.88 -9.77
CA CYS A 64 5.41 3.63 -8.72
C CYS A 64 4.22 4.39 -9.32
N TRP A 65 3.11 4.42 -8.59
CA TRP A 65 1.85 5.00 -9.04
C TRP A 65 1.06 5.58 -7.88
N LYS A 66 -0.04 6.24 -8.24
CA LYS A 66 -1.02 6.74 -7.27
C LYS A 66 -2.21 5.80 -7.22
N PHE A 67 -2.59 5.36 -6.02
CA PHE A 67 -3.72 4.47 -5.85
C PHE A 67 -5.03 5.10 -6.34
N GLU A 68 -5.22 6.40 -6.14
CA GLU A 68 -6.36 7.17 -6.70
C GLU A 68 -6.49 7.07 -8.23
N ASN A 69 -5.37 6.87 -8.93
CA ASN A 69 -5.30 6.77 -10.38
C ASN A 69 -5.25 5.33 -10.89
N CYS A 70 -5.53 4.35 -10.03
CA CYS A 70 -5.63 2.93 -10.40
C CYS A 70 -7.01 2.59 -10.97
N ASN A 71 -7.29 3.14 -12.15
CA ASN A 71 -8.49 2.80 -12.91
C ASN A 71 -8.19 2.69 -14.40
N TYR A 72 -9.02 1.92 -15.11
CA TYR A 72 -8.81 1.61 -16.52
C TYR A 72 -8.77 2.84 -17.42
N GLU A 73 -9.69 3.80 -17.24
CA GLU A 73 -9.82 4.96 -18.11
C GLU A 73 -8.61 5.89 -17.98
N TYR A 74 -8.16 6.13 -16.75
CA TYR A 74 -6.97 6.93 -16.49
C TYR A 74 -5.71 6.24 -17.04
N LEU A 75 -5.54 4.94 -16.79
CA LEU A 75 -4.38 4.18 -17.23
C LEU A 75 -4.31 4.07 -18.76
N SER A 76 -5.43 3.76 -19.41
CA SER A 76 -5.49 3.64 -20.88
C SER A 76 -5.14 4.96 -21.56
N LYS A 77 -5.71 6.07 -21.07
CA LYS A 77 -5.41 7.41 -21.58
C LYS A 77 -3.97 7.84 -21.30
N ASN A 78 -3.47 7.63 -20.07
CA ASN A 78 -2.17 8.13 -19.66
C ASN A 78 -1.01 7.31 -20.26
N LEU A 79 -1.19 6.00 -20.43
CA LEU A 79 -0.19 5.12 -21.04
C LEU A 79 -0.33 5.04 -22.57
N GLY A 80 -1.45 5.51 -23.13
CA GLY A 80 -1.73 5.45 -24.56
C GLY A 80 -2.02 4.02 -25.05
N GLU A 81 -2.62 3.20 -24.19
CA GLU A 81 -2.92 1.78 -24.46
C GLU A 81 -4.43 1.58 -24.56
N ASN A 82 -4.92 1.00 -25.66
CA ASN A 82 -6.35 0.82 -25.90
C ASN A 82 -6.95 -0.34 -25.10
N THR A 83 -6.15 -1.38 -24.89
CA THR A 83 -6.50 -2.64 -24.22
C THR A 83 -5.39 -3.00 -23.25
N LEU A 84 -5.72 -3.01 -21.96
CA LEU A 84 -4.77 -3.30 -20.89
C LEU A 84 -5.41 -4.09 -19.75
N GLN A 85 -4.59 -4.87 -19.05
CA GLN A 85 -4.87 -5.40 -17.72
C GLN A 85 -3.95 -4.71 -16.73
N TYR A 86 -4.46 -4.39 -15.54
CA TYR A 86 -3.67 -3.70 -14.53
C TYR A 86 -3.91 -4.28 -13.14
N GLU A 87 -2.88 -4.16 -12.31
CA GLU A 87 -2.93 -4.46 -10.88
C GLU A 87 -2.25 -3.34 -10.11
N CYS A 88 -2.88 -2.94 -9.01
CA CYS A 88 -2.35 -1.96 -8.08
C CYS A 88 -2.34 -2.50 -6.66
N CYS A 89 -1.31 -2.18 -5.90
CA CYS A 89 -1.15 -2.63 -4.52
C CYS A 89 -0.25 -1.66 -3.73
N GLN A 90 -0.36 -1.65 -2.40
CA GLN A 90 0.33 -0.68 -1.52
C GLN A 90 1.29 -1.37 -0.54
N LYS A 91 1.97 -2.42 -1.00
CA LYS A 91 2.97 -3.17 -0.23
C LYS A 91 4.28 -3.19 -1.00
N ASP A 92 5.40 -3.25 -0.30
CA ASP A 92 6.71 -3.30 -0.95
C ASP A 92 6.80 -4.47 -1.92
N LEU A 93 7.29 -4.19 -3.12
CA LEU A 93 7.57 -5.12 -4.22
C LEU A 93 6.36 -5.97 -4.64
N CYS A 94 5.14 -5.48 -4.40
CA CYS A 94 3.92 -6.25 -4.63
C CYS A 94 3.54 -6.36 -6.11
N ASN A 95 4.05 -5.49 -6.99
CA ASN A 95 3.76 -5.47 -8.42
C ASN A 95 4.58 -6.49 -9.24
N ARG A 96 4.83 -7.68 -8.70
CA ARG A 96 5.51 -8.76 -9.42
C ARG A 96 4.58 -9.37 -10.47
N SER A 97 5.11 -9.75 -11.63
CA SER A 97 4.32 -10.48 -12.64
C SER A 97 3.76 -11.78 -12.07
N GLY A 98 2.46 -11.99 -12.22
CA GLY A 98 1.76 -13.19 -11.75
C GLY A 98 1.47 -13.21 -10.25
N GLY A 99 1.62 -12.08 -9.55
CA GLY A 99 1.16 -11.93 -8.18
C GLY A 99 -0.36 -11.98 -8.11
N THR A 100 -0.92 -12.88 -7.31
CA THR A 100 -2.35 -12.86 -7.01
C THR A 100 -2.61 -11.60 -6.19
N SER A 101 -3.37 -10.66 -6.74
CA SER A 101 -3.78 -9.46 -6.03
C SER A 101 -4.59 -9.88 -4.80
N ILE A 102 -3.97 -9.83 -3.62
CA ILE A 102 -4.67 -10.00 -2.36
C ILE A 102 -5.46 -8.71 -2.15
N THR A 103 -6.62 -8.60 -2.81
CA THR A 103 -7.64 -7.60 -2.55
C THR A 103 -7.86 -7.54 -1.04
N GLY A 104 -7.66 -6.36 -0.47
CA GLY A 104 -7.51 -6.07 0.96
C GLY A 104 -8.74 -6.30 1.83
N THR A 105 -9.34 -7.49 1.77
CA THR A 105 -10.45 -7.89 2.65
C THR A 105 -9.96 -8.26 4.07
N MET A 106 -8.64 -8.40 4.28
CA MET A 106 -8.08 -8.81 5.58
C MET A 106 -7.99 -7.67 6.62
N ALA A 107 -8.23 -6.41 6.24
CA ALA A 107 -8.20 -5.28 7.18
C ALA A 107 -9.40 -5.26 8.15
N LEU A 108 -10.48 -6.01 7.87
CA LEU A 108 -11.70 -5.99 8.67
C LEU A 108 -11.63 -6.83 9.97
N LEU A 109 -10.55 -7.57 10.21
CA LEU A 109 -10.42 -8.44 11.39
C LEU A 109 -9.66 -7.82 12.56
N VAL A 110 -9.11 -6.62 12.42
CA VAL A 110 -8.44 -5.91 13.54
C VAL A 110 -9.45 -5.26 14.48
N ALA A 111 -10.61 -4.84 13.96
CA ALA A 111 -11.69 -4.23 14.75
C ALA A 111 -12.23 -5.10 15.91
N PRO A 112 -12.50 -6.41 15.77
CA PRO A 112 -13.03 -7.22 16.88
C PRO A 112 -12.02 -7.43 18.01
N LEU A 113 -10.70 -7.47 17.74
CA LEU A 113 -9.67 -7.70 18.76
C LEU A 113 -9.57 -6.53 19.76
N LEU A 114 -9.71 -5.30 19.29
CA LEU A 114 -9.71 -4.10 20.15
C LEU A 114 -10.94 -4.07 21.08
N THR A 115 -12.10 -4.55 20.62
CA THR A 115 -13.31 -4.61 21.46
C THR A 115 -13.25 -5.69 22.54
N ALA A 116 -12.57 -6.81 22.29
CA ALA A 116 -12.38 -7.86 23.29
C ALA A 116 -11.42 -7.42 24.41
N PHE A 117 -10.37 -6.68 24.07
CA PHE A 117 -9.42 -6.13 25.04
C PHE A 117 -10.06 -5.07 25.96
N TRP A 118 -10.98 -4.26 25.44
CA TRP A 118 -11.73 -3.26 26.22
C TRP A 118 -12.67 -3.88 27.28
N ARG A 119 -13.20 -5.09 27.03
CA ARG A 119 -14.06 -5.81 27.99
C ARG A 119 -13.29 -6.60 29.05
N LEU A 120 -11.98 -6.80 28.87
CA LEU A 120 -11.15 -7.53 29.83
C LEU A 120 -10.43 -6.59 30.82
N LEU A 121 -10.38 -5.29 30.52
CA LEU A 121 -9.68 -4.27 31.32
C LEU A 121 -10.63 -3.33 32.10
N ILE A 122 -11.94 -3.49 31.95
CA ILE A 122 -13.01 -2.82 32.72
C ILE A 122 -13.89 -3.89 33.33
#